data_AF-A0A2S2E4U8-F1
#
_entry.id   AF-A0A2S2E4U8-F1
#
_cell.length_a   1.000
_cell.length_b   1.000
_cell.length_c   1.000
_cell.angle_alpha   90.00
_cell.angle_beta   90.00
_cell.angle_gamma   90.00
#
_symmetry.space_group_name_H-M   'P 1'
#
loop_
_entity.id
_entity.type
_entity.pdbx_description
1 polymer ?
#
loop_
_entity_poly.entity_id
_entity_poly.type
_entity_poly.pdbx_seq_one_letter_code
_entity_poly.pdbx_strand_id
1 'polypeptide(L)' 'MIRLLFLIPVVLCFIWFLYLRHNGYSFEQGKKGYLYILIVSAVIAAFYSFMLWVTHLE' A
#
# COMPACT_ATOMS: atom_id res chain seq x y z
N MET A 1 -11.02 13.92 5.52
CA MET A 1 -10.47 13.84 4.15
C MET A 1 -9.33 12.81 4.00
N ILE A 2 -8.61 12.43 5.08
CA ILE A 2 -7.57 11.38 5.09
C ILE A 2 -8.11 9.94 4.95
N ARG A 3 -9.41 9.70 5.23
CA ARG A 3 -10.00 8.35 5.32
C ARG A 3 -9.84 7.50 4.04
N LEU A 4 -9.73 8.14 2.87
CA LEU A 4 -9.56 7.43 1.59
C LEU A 4 -8.10 7.01 1.31
N LEU A 5 -7.11 7.59 2.00
CA LEU A 5 -5.70 7.23 1.80
C LEU A 5 -5.40 5.80 2.23
N PHE A 6 -6.14 5.28 3.22
CA PHE A 6 -6.11 3.87 3.62
C PHE A 6 -6.58 2.92 2.49
N LEU A 7 -7.44 3.38 1.56
CA LEU A 7 -7.91 2.54 0.46
C LEU A 7 -6.83 2.30 -0.61
N ILE A 8 -5.82 3.17 -0.70
CA ILE A 8 -4.76 3.08 -1.72
C ILE A 8 -4.06 1.71 -1.70
N PRO A 9 -3.54 1.21 -0.55
CA PRO A 9 -2.97 -0.14 -0.46
C PRO A 9 -3.93 -1.24 -0.92
N VAL A 10 -5.21 -1.13 -0.54
CA VAL A 10 -6.23 -2.14 -0.83
C VAL A 10 -6.51 -2.21 -2.33
N VAL A 11 -6.65 -1.05 -2.97
CA VAL A 11 -6.85 -0.95 -4.42
C VAL A 11 -5.62 -1.44 -5.18
N LEU A 12 -4.41 -1.06 -4.74
CA LEU A 12 -3.16 -1.54 -5.34
C LEU A 12 -3.01 -3.07 -5.23
N CYS A 13 -3.31 -3.65 -4.07
CA CYS A 13 -3.33 -5.10 -3.88
C CYS A 13 -4.33 -5.78 -4.83
N PHE A 14 -5.52 -5.20 -5.00
CA PHE A 14 -6.54 -5.74 -5.90
C PHE A 14 -6.11 -5.67 -7.37
N ILE A 15 -5.55 -4.54 -7.81
CA ILE A 15 -5.01 -4.38 -9.17
C ILE A 15 -3.87 -5.38 -9.42
N TRP A 16 -2.95 -5.53 -8.46
CA TRP A 16 -1.84 -6.49 -8.59
C TRP A 16 -2.33 -7.93 -8.63
N PHE A 17 -3.34 -8.28 -7.85
CA PHE A 17 -3.99 -9.58 -7.91
C PHE A 17 -4.60 -9.86 -9.29
N LEU A 18 -5.34 -8.91 -9.86
CA LEU A 18 -5.89 -9.03 -11.21
C LEU A 18 -4.78 -9.17 -12.26
N TYR A 19 -3.70 -8.41 -12.13
CA TYR A 19 -2.53 -8.49 -13.01
C TYR A 19 -1.91 -9.89 -12.99
N LEU A 20 -1.68 -10.47 -11.81
CA LEU A 20 -1.13 -11.82 -11.70
C LEU A 20 -2.06 -12.85 -12.34
N ARG A 21 -3.38 -12.74 -12.07
CA ARG A 21 -4.38 -13.67 -12.61
C ARG A 21 -4.52 -13.57 -14.13
N HIS A 22 -4.46 -12.35 -14.69
CA HIS A 22 -4.53 -12.15 -16.15
C HIS A 22 -3.30 -12.71 -16.87
N ASN A 23 -2.13 -12.62 -16.26
CA ASN A 23 -0.88 -13.14 -16.83
C ASN A 23 -0.61 -14.63 -16.49
N GLY A 24 -1.52 -15.29 -15.76
CA GLY A 24 -1.34 -16.69 -15.34
C GLY A 24 -0.21 -16.89 -14.33
N TYR A 25 0.25 -15.83 -13.66
CA TYR A 25 1.30 -15.92 -12.65
C TYR A 25 0.77 -16.51 -11.35
N SER A 26 1.56 -17.38 -10.72
CA SER A 26 1.25 -17.90 -9.39
C SER A 26 1.46 -16.82 -8.33
N PHE A 27 0.80 -16.98 -7.17
CA PHE A 27 0.96 -16.07 -6.04
C PHE A 27 2.42 -15.94 -5.60
N GLU A 28 3.21 -17.02 -5.74
CA GLU A 28 4.64 -17.03 -5.40
C GLU A 28 5.47 -16.11 -6.29
N GLN A 29 5.15 -16.05 -7.59
CA GLN A 29 5.81 -15.16 -8.54
C GLN A 29 5.46 -13.69 -8.27
N GLY A 30 4.26 -13.44 -7.73
CA GLY A 30 3.75 -12.11 -7.42
C GLY A 30 4.20 -11.52 -6.08
N LYS A 31 4.88 -12.28 -5.21
CA LYS A 31 5.27 -11.86 -3.84
C LYS A 31 6.03 -10.52 -3.83
N LYS A 32 6.90 -10.28 -4.82
CA LYS A 32 7.67 -9.03 -4.92
C LYS A 32 6.75 -7.81 -5.08
N GLY A 33 5.70 -7.90 -5.89
CA GLY A 33 4.77 -6.77 -6.06
C GLY A 33 3.97 -6.47 -4.80
N TYR A 34 3.53 -7.50 -4.07
CA TYR A 34 2.91 -7.28 -2.76
C TYR A 34 3.88 -6.64 -1.75
N LEU A 35 5.15 -7.02 -1.77
CA LEU A 35 6.18 -6.39 -0.94
C LEU A 35 6.37 -4.90 -1.30
N TYR A 36 6.40 -4.56 -2.59
CA TYR A 36 6.46 -3.15 -3.01
C TYR A 36 5.24 -2.36 -2.54
N ILE A 37 4.03 -2.90 -2.69
CA ILE A 37 2.79 -2.26 -2.23
C ILE A 37 2.84 -2.06 -0.71
N LEU A 38 3.30 -3.05 0.04
CA LEU A 38 3.48 -2.97 1.48
C LEU A 38 4.46 -1.87 1.88
N ILE A 39 5.65 -1.83 1.26
CA ILE A 39 6.69 -0.82 1.56
C ILE A 39 6.16 0.59 1.27
N VAL A 40 5.58 0.82 0.09
CA VAL A 40 5.02 2.13 -0.26
C VAL A 40 3.94 2.56 0.73
N SER A 41 3.06 1.63 1.09
CA SER A 41 1.98 1.90 2.05
C SER A 41 2.52 2.19 3.45
N ALA A 42 3.54 1.47 3.90
CA ALA A 42 4.21 1.68 5.17
C ALA A 42 4.91 3.04 5.23
N VAL A 43 5.59 3.45 4.14
CA VAL A 43 6.22 4.77 4.04
C VAL A 43 5.18 5.89 4.15
N ILE A 44 4.06 5.77 3.43
CA ILE A 44 2.97 6.74 3.48
C ILE A 44 2.38 6.82 4.90
N ALA A 45 2.12 5.66 5.53
CA ALA A 45 1.60 5.60 6.89
C ALA A 45 2.56 6.23 7.90
N ALA A 46 3.87 5.94 7.78
CA ALA A 46 4.90 6.50 8.65
C ALA A 46 4.99 8.02 8.47
N PHE A 47 4.96 8.52 7.23
CA PHE A 47 4.97 9.94 6.93
C PHE A 47 3.77 10.68 7.55
N TYR A 48 2.56 10.17 7.36
CA TYR A 48 1.36 10.78 7.96
C TYR A 48 1.34 10.68 9.49
N SER A 49 1.85 9.58 10.05
CA SER A 49 1.98 9.43 11.50
C SER A 49 2.98 10.43 12.07
N PHE A 50 4.10 10.62 11.39
CA PHE A 50 5.11 11.62 11.76
C PHE A 50 4.55 13.05 11.67
N MET A 51 3.88 13.39 10.56
CA MET A 51 3.21 14.68 10.41
C MET A 51 2.20 14.93 11.53
N LEU A 52 1.35 13.96 11.86
CA LEU A 52 0.41 14.05 12.97
C LEU A 52 1.12 14.29 14.31
N TRP A 53 2.22 13.56 14.55
CA TRP A 53 3.01 13.71 15.77
C TRP A 53 3.60 15.12 15.90
N VAL A 54 4.20 15.63 14.83
CA VAL A 54 4.76 17.00 14.80
C VAL A 54 3.67 18.05 14.99
N THR A 55 2.51 17.92 14.33
CA THR A 55 1.42 18.90 14.43
C THR A 55 0.66 18.85 15.77
N HIS A 56 0.63 17.71 16.46
CA HIS A 56 0.02 17.60 17.80
C HIS A 56 0.98 17.96 18.95
N LEU A 57 2.26 18.20 18.66
CA LEU A 57 3.28 18.61 19.63
C LEU A 57 3.31 20.14 19.87
N GLU A 58 2.59 20.92 19.07
CA GLU A 58 2.33 22.36 19.24
C GLU A 58 0.95 22.60 19.88
#